data_AF-A0A918T2A6-F1
#
_entry.id   AF-A0A918T2A6-F1
#
_cell.length_a   1.000
_cell.length_b   1.000
_cell.length_c   1.000
_cell.angle_alpha   90.00
_cell.angle_beta   90.00
_cell.angle_gamma   90.00
#
_symmetry.space_group_name_H-M   'P 1'
#
loop_
_entity.id
_entity.type
_entity.pdbx_description
1 polymer ?
#
loop_
_entity_poly.entity_id
_entity_poly.type
_entity_poly.pdbx_seq_one_letter_code
_entity_poly.pdbx_strand_id
1 'polypeptide(L)'
;MASGTGKLTAIVIKAAAPGKLFDGGGLYLHVRENGARYWRVKYRHLGREGLLSFGVYPEVSLAEARRRRDEARATTRGGRDTGAVKRERKLAAVTSAANSLEAVATEFLGAQRRKLAFSTFAKSQWILRDNVCAWLGSHPLLKLKLLSCSPSYAGSSSEEPMRQRIGPRNIAAARNRCR
;
A
#
# COMPACT_ATOMS: atom_id res chain seq x y z
N MET A 1 20.79 -29.11 12.01
CA MET A 1 20.82 -29.74 10.67
C MET A 1 20.55 -28.68 9.60
N ALA A 2 21.59 -27.97 9.14
CA ALA A 2 21.48 -26.97 8.07
C ALA A 2 21.48 -27.69 6.71
N SER A 3 20.31 -28.15 6.25
CA SER A 3 20.18 -28.69 4.89
C SER A 3 20.51 -27.59 3.89
N GLY A 4 21.58 -27.78 3.11
CA GLY A 4 22.18 -26.79 2.22
C GLY A 4 21.16 -25.95 1.44
N THR A 5 20.99 -24.71 1.86
CA THR A 5 20.20 -23.69 1.15
C THR A 5 21.06 -23.05 0.09
N GLY A 6 20.69 -23.23 -1.17
CA GLY A 6 21.18 -22.39 -2.26
C GLY A 6 21.76 -23.16 -3.45
N LYS A 7 20.94 -24.01 -4.07
CA LYS A 7 21.30 -24.68 -5.32
C LYS A 7 21.22 -23.74 -6.53
N LEU A 8 20.39 -22.69 -6.47
CA LEU A 8 20.26 -21.75 -7.58
C LEU A 8 21.26 -20.60 -7.47
N THR A 9 21.84 -20.24 -8.62
CA THR A 9 22.64 -19.04 -8.82
C THR A 9 21.97 -18.18 -9.90
N ALA A 10 22.30 -16.88 -9.94
CA ALA A 10 21.73 -15.95 -10.91
C ALA A 10 22.00 -16.38 -12.36
N ILE A 11 23.16 -17.01 -12.61
CA ILE A 11 23.55 -17.53 -13.92
C ILE A 11 22.61 -18.67 -14.34
N VAL A 12 22.39 -19.65 -13.46
CA VAL A 12 21.49 -20.78 -13.72
C VAL A 12 20.06 -20.31 -13.96
N ILE A 13 19.60 -19.30 -13.21
CA ILE A 13 18.27 -18.72 -13.38
C ILE A 13 18.11 -18.05 -14.75
N LYS A 14 19.17 -17.38 -15.24
CA LYS A 14 19.13 -16.68 -16.53
C LYS A 14 19.05 -17.66 -17.71
N ALA A 15 19.77 -18.78 -17.63
CA ALA A 15 19.82 -19.83 -18.65
C ALA A 15 18.75 -20.93 -18.49
N ALA A 16 17.82 -20.77 -17.54
CA ALA A 16 16.87 -21.82 -17.20
C ALA A 16 15.87 -22.11 -18.34
N ALA A 17 15.75 -23.38 -18.69
CA ALA A 17 14.69 -23.89 -19.58
C ALA A 17 13.30 -23.85 -18.88
N PRO A 18 12.20 -23.89 -19.64
CA PRO A 18 10.85 -24.03 -19.08
C PRO A 18 10.76 -25.21 -18.11
N GLY A 19 10.21 -24.98 -16.92
CA GLY A 19 10.18 -26.00 -15.87
C GLY A 19 10.17 -25.44 -14.44
N LYS A 20 10.45 -26.32 -13.48
CA LYS A 20 10.47 -26.01 -12.04
C LYS A 20 11.89 -26.20 -11.50
N LEU A 21 12.55 -25.12 -11.12
CA LEU A 21 13.90 -25.13 -10.57
C LEU A 21 13.85 -24.90 -9.05
N PHE A 22 14.28 -25.88 -8.25
CA PHE A 22 14.18 -25.82 -6.79
C PHE A 22 15.42 -25.21 -6.15
N ASP A 23 15.24 -24.27 -5.22
CA ASP A 23 16.31 -23.64 -4.43
C ASP A 23 16.43 -24.21 -3.01
N GLY A 24 15.38 -24.89 -2.53
CA GLY A 24 15.31 -25.48 -1.20
C GLY A 24 14.33 -24.76 -0.26
N GLY A 25 13.96 -25.44 0.82
CA GLY A 25 12.95 -24.93 1.77
C GLY A 25 11.58 -24.70 1.14
N GLY A 26 11.25 -25.48 0.10
CA GLY A 26 10.01 -25.34 -0.68
C GLY A 26 10.01 -24.22 -1.72
N LEU A 27 11.05 -23.39 -1.80
CA LEU A 27 11.20 -22.32 -2.80
C LEU A 27 11.65 -22.90 -4.14
N TYR A 28 10.98 -22.48 -5.21
CA TYR A 28 11.33 -22.84 -6.57
C TYR A 28 10.97 -21.71 -7.55
N LEU A 29 11.71 -21.66 -8.66
CA LEU A 29 11.40 -20.83 -9.80
C LEU A 29 10.54 -21.63 -10.78
N HIS A 30 9.39 -21.08 -11.16
CA HIS A 30 8.54 -21.63 -12.19
C HIS A 30 8.73 -20.84 -13.47
N VAL A 31 9.42 -21.44 -14.44
CA VAL A 31 9.66 -20.87 -15.77
C VAL A 31 8.57 -21.39 -16.69
N ARG A 32 7.73 -20.50 -17.22
CA ARG A 32 6.74 -20.84 -18.25
C ARG A 32 7.39 -20.92 -19.62
N GLU A 33 6.72 -21.58 -20.56
CA GLU A 33 7.13 -21.65 -21.97
C GLU A 33 7.30 -20.26 -22.59
N ASN A 34 6.46 -19.31 -22.20
CA ASN A 34 6.54 -17.89 -22.63
C ASN A 34 7.77 -17.15 -22.04
N GLY A 35 8.67 -17.81 -21.33
CA GLY A 35 9.85 -17.21 -20.70
C GLY A 35 9.57 -16.45 -19.40
N ALA A 36 8.31 -16.33 -18.95
CA ALA A 36 7.95 -15.69 -17.69
C ALA A 36 8.37 -16.56 -16.49
N ARG A 37 9.03 -15.93 -15.50
CA ARG A 37 9.69 -16.64 -14.39
C ARG A 37 9.10 -16.21 -13.05
N TYR A 38 8.48 -17.14 -12.33
CA TYR A 38 7.75 -16.84 -11.10
C TYR A 38 8.40 -17.48 -9.89
N TRP A 39 8.64 -16.69 -8.84
CA TRP A 39 9.06 -17.21 -7.55
C TRP A 39 7.87 -17.76 -6.78
N ARG A 40 7.94 -19.05 -6.44
CA ARG A 40 6.88 -19.75 -5.72
C ARG A 40 7.46 -20.56 -4.57
N VAL A 41 6.75 -20.61 -3.45
CA VAL A 41 7.09 -21.49 -2.32
C VAL A 41 5.92 -22.42 -2.04
N LYS A 42 6.22 -23.72 -1.96
CA LYS A 42 5.32 -24.72 -1.38
C LYS A 42 5.52 -24.73 0.12
N TYR A 43 4.43 -24.63 0.87
CA TYR A 43 4.44 -24.75 2.32
C TYR A 43 3.31 -25.66 2.77
N ARG A 44 3.40 -26.14 4.01
CA ARG A 44 2.32 -26.88 4.67
C ARG A 44 1.93 -26.15 5.93
N HIS A 45 0.63 -26.00 6.15
CA HIS A 45 0.08 -25.40 7.35
C HIS A 45 -1.12 -26.24 7.79
N LEU A 46 -1.09 -26.73 9.04
CA LEU A 46 -2.15 -27.58 9.62
C LEU A 46 -2.57 -28.76 8.71
N GLY A 47 -1.58 -29.47 8.16
CA GLY A 47 -1.82 -30.62 7.28
C GLY A 47 -2.29 -30.28 5.85
N ARG A 48 -2.54 -29.01 5.52
CA ARG A 48 -2.92 -28.57 4.17
C ARG A 48 -1.71 -28.01 3.42
N GLU A 49 -1.61 -28.37 2.14
CA GLU A 49 -0.58 -27.80 1.25
C GLU A 49 -1.03 -26.45 0.70
N GLY A 50 -0.15 -25.47 0.81
CA GLY A 50 -0.34 -24.12 0.29
C GLY A 50 0.74 -23.75 -0.72
N LEU A 51 0.37 -22.90 -1.67
CA LEU A 51 1.29 -22.31 -2.64
C LEU A 51 1.28 -20.79 -2.50
N LEU A 52 2.44 -20.20 -2.25
CA LEU A 52 2.60 -18.75 -2.15
C LEU A 52 3.51 -18.25 -3.27
N SER A 53 3.08 -17.16 -3.93
CA SER A 53 3.83 -16.49 -5.00
C SER A 53 4.48 -15.20 -4.47
N PHE A 54 5.78 -15.05 -4.70
CA PHE A 54 6.57 -13.91 -4.22
C PHE A 54 6.79 -12.81 -5.28
N GLY A 55 6.61 -13.12 -6.56
CA GLY A 55 6.78 -12.16 -7.65
C GLY A 55 7.39 -12.79 -8.90
N VAL A 56 7.73 -11.94 -9.87
CA VAL A 56 8.35 -12.31 -11.14
C VAL A 56 9.84 -11.95 -11.11
N TYR A 57 10.69 -12.76 -11.72
CA TYR A 57 12.09 -12.40 -11.98
C TYR A 57 12.14 -11.58 -13.28
N PRO A 58 12.87 -10.44 -13.35
CA PRO A 58 13.93 -10.00 -12.43
C PRO A 58 13.49 -9.00 -11.34
N GLU A 59 12.22 -8.58 -11.29
CA GLU A 59 11.72 -7.63 -10.28
C GLU A 59 12.04 -8.06 -8.85
N VAL A 60 11.95 -9.37 -8.60
CA VAL A 60 12.36 -10.00 -7.34
C VAL A 60 13.64 -10.80 -7.57
N SER A 61 14.71 -10.36 -6.92
CA SER A 61 16.00 -11.05 -6.93
C SER A 61 15.96 -12.36 -6.14
N LEU A 62 16.93 -13.25 -6.37
CA LEU A 62 17.05 -14.51 -5.64
C LEU A 62 17.22 -14.29 -4.13
N ALA A 63 18.03 -13.29 -3.74
CA ALA A 63 18.25 -12.95 -2.34
C ALA A 63 16.94 -12.48 -1.66
N GLU A 64 16.18 -11.63 -2.35
CA GLU A 64 14.87 -11.17 -1.90
C GLU A 64 13.87 -12.34 -1.78
N ALA A 65 13.86 -13.26 -2.76
CA ALA A 65 13.03 -14.46 -2.72
C ALA A 65 13.37 -15.37 -1.53
N ARG A 66 14.65 -15.53 -1.19
CA ARG A 66 15.10 -16.28 0.00
C ARG A 66 14.66 -15.59 1.29
N ARG A 67 14.80 -14.27 1.40
CA ARG A 67 14.33 -13.51 2.57
C ARG A 67 12.82 -13.68 2.78
N ARG A 68 12.01 -13.51 1.73
CA ARG A 68 10.55 -13.70 1.78
C ARG A 68 10.15 -15.14 2.13
N ARG A 69 10.91 -16.14 1.67
CA ARG A 69 10.73 -17.54 2.07
C ARG A 69 10.90 -17.69 3.59
N ASP A 70 11.96 -17.12 4.15
CA ASP A 70 12.27 -17.27 5.56
C ASP A 70 11.25 -16.53 6.44
N GLU A 71 10.79 -15.35 6.02
CA GLU A 71 9.65 -14.64 6.63
C GLU A 71 8.36 -15.47 6.60
N ALA A 72 8.05 -16.11 5.47
CA ALA A 72 6.88 -16.98 5.32
C ALA A 72 6.99 -18.20 6.25
N ARG A 73 8.15 -18.85 6.32
CA ARG A 73 8.39 -19.99 7.22
C ARG A 73 8.28 -19.60 8.69
N ALA A 74 8.77 -18.42 9.07
CA ALA A 74 8.62 -17.89 10.43
C ALA A 74 7.13 -17.69 10.78
N THR A 75 6.35 -17.15 9.84
CA THR A 75 4.90 -16.95 10.01
C THR A 75 4.16 -18.29 10.15
N THR A 76 4.46 -19.28 9.31
CA THR A 76 3.89 -20.64 9.43
C THR A 76 4.25 -21.30 10.74
N ARG A 77 5.49 -21.13 11.23
CA ARG A 77 5.94 -21.66 12.53
C ARG A 77 5.19 -21.02 13.70
N GLY A 78 4.85 -19.73 13.60
CA GLY A 78 3.99 -19.04 14.54
C GLY A 78 2.50 -19.41 14.43
N GLY A 79 2.16 -20.52 13.76
CA GLY A 79 0.79 -21.02 13.66
C GLY A 79 -0.13 -20.18 12.78
N ARG A 80 0.39 -19.22 12.00
CA ARG A 80 -0.42 -18.38 11.09
C ARG A 80 -0.28 -18.84 9.64
N ASP A 81 -1.39 -18.83 8.91
CA ASP A 81 -1.38 -19.06 7.48
C ASP A 81 -0.79 -17.84 6.74
N THR A 82 0.34 -18.05 6.05
CA THR A 82 1.00 -17.02 5.22
C THR A 82 0.11 -16.51 4.09
N GLY A 83 -0.75 -17.36 3.53
CA GLY A 83 -1.70 -16.99 2.48
C GLY A 83 -2.76 -16.03 3.02
N ALA A 84 -3.37 -16.38 4.15
CA ALA A 84 -4.30 -15.53 4.88
C ALA A 84 -3.68 -14.18 5.26
N VAL A 85 -2.46 -14.16 5.84
CA VAL A 85 -1.79 -12.91 6.23
C VAL A 85 -1.55 -11.98 5.02
N LYS A 86 -1.15 -12.54 3.86
CA LYS A 86 -0.98 -11.73 2.64
C LYS A 86 -2.31 -11.18 2.14
N ARG A 87 -3.38 -11.99 2.19
CA ARG A 87 -4.73 -11.56 1.79
C ARG A 87 -5.26 -10.49 2.72
N GLU A 88 -5.12 -10.68 4.03
CA GLU A 88 -5.53 -9.74 5.06
C GLU A 88 -4.80 -8.41 4.90
N ARG A 89 -3.48 -8.40 4.68
CA ARG A 89 -2.73 -7.17 4.38
C ARG A 89 -3.25 -6.45 3.14
N LYS A 90 -3.56 -7.19 2.06
CA LYS A 90 -4.10 -6.61 0.84
C LYS A 90 -5.50 -6.04 1.07
N LEU A 91 -6.37 -6.76 1.78
CA LEU A 91 -7.71 -6.30 2.12
C LEU A 91 -7.64 -5.07 3.04
N ALA A 92 -6.81 -5.10 4.08
CA ALA A 92 -6.58 -3.96 4.95
C ALA A 92 -6.09 -2.73 4.17
N ALA A 93 -5.19 -2.89 3.20
CA ALA A 93 -4.76 -1.79 2.34
C ALA A 93 -5.93 -1.22 1.51
N VAL A 94 -6.73 -2.08 0.87
CA VAL A 94 -7.91 -1.65 0.08
C VAL A 94 -8.96 -0.98 0.98
N THR A 95 -9.30 -1.58 2.11
CA THR A 95 -10.24 -1.05 3.09
C THR A 95 -9.74 0.26 3.68
N SER A 96 -8.44 0.40 3.93
CA SER A 96 -7.85 1.66 4.42
C SER A 96 -7.93 2.78 3.39
N ALA A 97 -7.76 2.46 2.11
CA ALA A 97 -7.92 3.43 1.02
C ALA A 97 -9.38 3.82 0.81
N ALA A 98 -10.30 2.85 0.90
CA ALA A 98 -11.75 3.10 0.80
C ALA A 98 -12.28 3.91 2.00
N ASN A 99 -11.77 3.65 3.21
CA ASN A 99 -12.11 4.39 4.43
C ASN A 99 -11.17 5.58 4.67
N SER A 100 -10.60 6.15 3.62
CA SER A 100 -9.81 7.38 3.71
C SER A 100 -10.73 8.57 3.93
N LEU A 101 -10.24 9.60 4.63
CA LEU A 101 -11.03 10.81 4.89
C LEU A 101 -11.49 11.48 3.59
N GLU A 102 -10.64 11.46 2.56
CA GLU A 102 -10.99 12.03 1.25
C GLU A 102 -12.16 11.31 0.58
N ALA A 103 -12.15 9.97 0.60
CA ALA A 103 -13.22 9.16 0.03
C ALA A 103 -14.56 9.43 0.74
N VAL A 104 -14.55 9.43 2.07
CA VAL A 104 -15.76 9.68 2.88
C VAL A 104 -16.23 11.13 2.76
N ALA A 105 -15.32 12.11 2.74
CA ALA A 105 -15.65 13.52 2.58
C ALA A 105 -16.31 13.79 1.21
N THR A 106 -15.84 13.13 0.15
CA THR A 106 -16.42 13.28 -1.20
C THR A 106 -17.82 12.69 -1.26
N GLU A 107 -18.04 11.51 -0.69
CA GLU A 107 -19.37 10.89 -0.58
C GLU A 107 -20.32 11.78 0.23
N PHE A 108 -19.86 12.26 1.40
CA PHE A 108 -20.63 13.15 2.26
C PHE A 108 -21.05 14.43 1.54
N LEU A 109 -20.13 15.12 0.86
CA LEU A 109 -20.43 16.31 0.08
C LEU A 109 -21.43 16.00 -1.04
N GLY A 110 -21.32 14.85 -1.70
CA GLY A 110 -22.29 14.38 -2.69
C GLY A 110 -23.72 14.28 -2.12
N ALA A 111 -23.86 13.72 -0.92
CA ALA A 111 -25.15 13.62 -0.22
C ALA A 111 -25.68 14.98 0.26
N GLN A 112 -24.80 15.90 0.68
CA GLN A 112 -25.19 17.23 1.15
C GLN A 112 -25.57 18.19 0.01
N ARG A 113 -25.11 17.95 -1.22
CA ARG A 113 -25.37 18.83 -2.36
C ARG A 113 -26.85 19.09 -2.63
N ARG A 114 -27.73 18.14 -2.32
CA ARG A 114 -29.19 18.27 -2.48
C ARG A 114 -29.89 18.92 -1.28
N LYS A 115 -29.21 18.99 -0.13
CA LYS A 115 -29.78 19.45 1.15
C LYS A 115 -29.36 20.87 1.51
N LEU A 116 -28.18 21.29 1.08
CA LEU A 116 -27.61 22.59 1.43
C LEU A 116 -27.79 23.60 0.29
N ALA A 117 -28.06 24.85 0.66
CA ALA A 117 -27.98 25.98 -0.25
C ALA A 117 -26.54 26.12 -0.80
N PHE A 118 -26.42 26.69 -2.01
CA PHE A 118 -25.15 26.76 -2.75
C PHE A 118 -24.00 27.37 -1.93
N SER A 119 -24.25 28.47 -1.22
CA SER A 119 -23.24 29.16 -0.40
C SER A 119 -22.75 28.32 0.79
N THR A 120 -23.67 27.61 1.47
CA THR A 120 -23.34 26.73 2.59
C THR A 120 -22.62 25.47 2.11
N PHE A 121 -23.03 24.93 0.96
CA PHE A 121 -22.35 23.81 0.31
C PHE A 121 -20.92 24.19 -0.08
N ALA A 122 -20.72 25.35 -0.72
CA ALA A 122 -19.40 25.83 -1.12
C ALA A 122 -18.46 26.01 0.09
N LYS A 123 -18.96 26.57 1.20
CA LYS A 123 -18.20 26.64 2.47
C LYS A 123 -17.84 25.27 3.01
N SER A 124 -18.79 24.34 3.05
CA SER A 124 -18.56 22.98 3.53
C SER A 124 -17.53 22.24 2.67
N GLN A 125 -17.62 22.41 1.34
CA GLN A 125 -16.66 21.86 0.40
C GLN A 125 -15.26 22.43 0.60
N TRP A 126 -15.13 23.74 0.76
CA TRP A 126 -13.84 24.40 0.99
C TRP A 126 -13.18 23.93 2.29
N ILE A 127 -13.95 23.82 3.39
CA ILE A 127 -13.43 23.32 4.67
C ILE A 127 -12.97 21.86 4.51
N LEU A 128 -13.85 20.98 4.06
CA LEU A 128 -13.55 19.54 4.02
C LEU A 128 -12.47 19.20 3.00
N ARG A 129 -12.57 19.72 1.77
CA ARG A 129 -11.70 19.31 0.66
C ARG A 129 -10.38 20.07 0.63
N ASP A 130 -10.43 21.40 0.72
CA ASP A 130 -9.24 22.24 0.53
C ASP A 130 -8.41 22.40 1.81
N ASN A 131 -9.03 22.28 2.99
CA ASN A 131 -8.31 22.42 4.26
C ASN A 131 -8.07 21.06 4.94
N VAL A 132 -9.15 20.32 5.25
CA VAL A 132 -9.02 19.10 6.06
C VAL A 132 -8.40 17.96 5.25
N CYS A 133 -8.89 17.69 4.03
CA CYS A 133 -8.35 16.62 3.18
C CYS A 133 -6.95 16.93 2.62
N ALA A 134 -6.56 18.21 2.51
CA ALA A 134 -5.20 18.58 2.10
C ALA A 134 -4.14 18.03 3.08
N TRP A 135 -4.48 17.92 4.38
CA TRP A 135 -3.59 17.40 5.39
C TRP A 135 -3.88 15.93 5.76
N LEU A 136 -5.15 15.54 5.78
CA LEU A 136 -5.60 14.23 6.30
C LEU A 136 -6.17 13.29 5.24
N GLY A 137 -6.24 13.68 3.98
CA GLY A 137 -6.98 12.95 2.93
C GLY A 137 -6.58 11.48 2.79
N SER A 138 -5.27 11.19 2.85
CA SER A 138 -4.74 9.82 2.72
C SER A 138 -4.81 8.97 4.01
N HIS A 139 -5.27 9.55 5.13
CA HIS A 139 -5.32 8.83 6.40
C HIS A 139 -6.63 8.01 6.49
N PRO A 140 -6.55 6.71 6.82
CA PRO A 140 -7.74 5.93 7.11
C PRO A 140 -8.38 6.42 8.41
N LEU A 141 -9.71 6.57 8.42
CA LEU A 141 -10.46 7.09 9.57
C LEU A 141 -10.19 6.31 10.87
N LEU A 142 -10.04 4.99 10.76
CA LEU A 142 -9.75 4.09 11.89
C LEU A 142 -8.36 4.33 12.53
N LYS A 143 -7.45 5.01 11.83
CA LYS A 143 -6.10 5.33 12.31
C LYS A 143 -6.00 6.77 12.84
N LEU A 144 -7.03 7.59 12.63
CA LEU A 144 -7.15 8.88 13.28
C LEU A 144 -7.45 8.61 14.76
N LYS A 145 -6.39 8.51 15.54
CA LYS A 145 -6.50 8.57 16.99
C LYS A 145 -7.07 9.94 17.29
N LEU A 146 -8.19 9.98 18.01
CA LEU A 146 -8.67 11.22 18.61
C LEU A 146 -7.50 11.69 19.49
N LEU A 147 -6.66 12.59 18.98
CA LEU A 147 -5.82 13.41 19.81
C LEU A 147 -6.84 14.05 20.73
N SER A 148 -6.81 13.65 22.02
CA SER A 148 -7.59 14.27 23.08
C SER A 148 -7.57 15.75 22.78
N CYS A 149 -8.72 16.29 22.39
CA CYS A 149 -8.86 17.67 21.99
C CYS A 149 -8.29 18.50 23.13
N SER A 150 -7.05 18.95 22.99
CA SER A 150 -6.47 19.87 23.95
C SER A 150 -7.24 21.17 23.71
N PRO A 151 -7.93 21.72 24.72
CA PRO A 151 -8.71 22.93 24.57
C PRO A 151 -7.76 24.11 24.45
N SER A 152 -7.15 24.30 23.28
CA SER A 152 -6.25 25.42 23.00
C SER A 152 -6.91 26.49 22.13
N TYR A 153 -8.23 26.46 21.95
CA TYR A 153 -9.00 27.60 21.47
C TYR A 153 -9.62 28.33 22.66
N ALA A 154 -8.77 28.83 23.55
CA ALA A 154 -9.11 29.87 24.50
C ALA A 154 -8.06 30.99 24.33
N GLY A 155 -8.39 31.92 23.44
CA GLY A 155 -7.87 33.30 23.36
C GLY A 155 -6.37 33.53 23.48
N SER A 156 -5.73 33.91 22.36
CA SER A 156 -4.72 34.97 22.41
C SER A 156 -4.57 35.60 21.02
N SER A 157 -5.11 36.81 20.90
CA SER A 157 -4.60 37.82 19.98
C SER A 157 -3.10 37.98 20.17
N SER A 158 -2.32 37.64 19.15
CA SER A 158 -1.02 38.25 18.91
C SER A 158 -0.70 38.01 17.44
N GLU A 159 -0.93 39.04 16.64
CA GLU A 159 -0.35 39.19 15.32
C GLU A 159 1.17 39.13 15.44
N GLU A 160 1.83 38.20 14.72
CA GLU A 160 3.08 38.52 14.02
C GLU A 160 3.37 37.51 12.88
N PRO A 161 3.96 37.95 11.75
CA PRO A 161 3.80 37.27 10.47
C PRO A 161 4.99 36.35 10.14
N MET A 162 4.72 35.06 9.91
CA MET A 162 5.72 34.17 9.32
C MET A 162 5.67 34.24 7.79
N ARG A 163 6.29 35.28 7.25
CA ARG A 163 6.71 35.35 5.86
C ARG A 163 7.77 34.25 5.61
N GLN A 164 7.61 33.57 4.47
CA GLN A 164 8.60 32.76 3.73
C GLN A 164 8.69 31.25 4.05
N ARG A 165 8.10 30.44 3.15
CA ARG A 165 8.83 29.44 2.33
C ARG A 165 7.86 28.74 1.37
N ILE A 166 7.43 29.42 0.31
CA ILE A 166 7.01 28.74 -0.93
C ILE A 166 7.52 29.59 -2.10
N GLY A 167 8.54 29.07 -2.79
CA GLY A 167 9.02 29.66 -4.03
C GLY A 167 7.95 29.61 -5.14
N PRO A 168 8.07 30.41 -6.21
CA PRO A 168 7.03 30.54 -7.21
C PRO A 168 6.84 29.23 -7.97
N ARG A 169 5.70 28.54 -7.76
CA ARG A 169 5.22 27.53 -8.72
C ARG A 169 4.56 28.27 -9.89
N ASN A 170 5.29 28.24 -10.99
CA ASN A 170 5.00 28.77 -12.31
C ASN A 170 3.53 28.53 -12.75
N ILE A 171 2.71 29.59 -12.75
CA ILE A 171 1.34 29.59 -13.29
C ILE A 171 1.43 29.97 -14.77
N ALA A 172 1.92 29.05 -15.60
CA ALA A 172 1.99 29.26 -17.04
C ALA A 172 1.56 27.98 -17.78
N ALA A 173 0.32 27.52 -17.57
CA ALA A 173 -0.31 26.52 -18.44
C ALA A 173 -1.82 26.37 -18.17
N ALA A 174 -2.62 27.44 -18.33
CA ALA A 174 -4.09 27.29 -18.44
C ALA A 174 -4.77 28.54 -19.02
N ARG A 175 -4.25 29.08 -20.12
CA ARG A 175 -5.00 30.00 -20.98
C ARG A 175 -4.87 29.50 -22.41
N ASN A 176 -5.83 28.67 -22.81
CA ASN A 176 -6.34 28.54 -24.18
C ASN A 176 -7.31 27.36 -24.26
N ARG A 177 -8.57 27.63 -23.94
CA ARG A 177 -9.73 26.93 -24.52
C ARG A 177 -10.99 27.68 -24.11
N CYS A 178 -11.32 28.69 -24.92
CA CYS A 178 -12.67 29.20 -25.16
C CYS A 178 -12.54 30.29 -26.22
N ARG A 179 -12.65 29.89 -27.49
CA ARG A 179 -13.20 30.70 -28.56
C ARG A 179 -14.04 29.80 -29.43
#